data_AF-A0A2V6YMB8-F1
#
_entry.id   AF-A0A2V6YMB8-F1
#
_cell.length_a   1.000
_cell.length_b   1.000
_cell.length_c   1.000
_cell.angle_alpha   90.00
_cell.angle_beta   90.00
_cell.angle_gamma   90.00
#
_symmetry.space_group_name_H-M   'P 1'
#
loop_
_entity.id
_entity.type
_entity.pdbx_description
1 polymer ?
#
loop_
_entity_poly.entity_id
_entity_poly.type
_entity_poly.pdbx_seq_one_letter_code
_entity_poly.pdbx_strand_id
1 'polypeptide(L)' 'MGANGPNYNGIHHFGFEVDDLNEASQRLEAVQAKRLTQKDGLDVAMAPGRHRNFEMKWAGPDEVVFDISHTGWQTLPE' A
#
# COMPACT_ATOMS: atom_id res chain seq x y z
N MET A 1 9.54 2.41 -6.08
CA MET A 1 9.81 2.09 -7.49
C MET A 1 9.44 0.63 -7.68
N GLY A 2 8.47 0.32 -8.53
CA GLY A 2 8.12 -1.05 -8.91
C GLY A 2 9.27 -1.74 -9.65
N ALA A 3 9.16 -3.05 -9.83
CA ALA A 3 10.26 -3.94 -10.26
C ALA A 3 10.95 -3.56 -11.58
N ASN A 4 10.35 -2.70 -12.41
CA ASN A 4 10.78 -2.45 -13.80
C ASN A 4 11.38 -1.05 -14.05
N GLY A 5 11.48 -0.19 -13.04
CA GLY A 5 12.15 1.12 -13.17
C GLY A 5 11.55 2.05 -14.24
N PRO A 6 12.30 3.03 -14.76
CA PRO A 6 11.80 4.06 -15.68
C PRO A 6 11.36 3.57 -17.08
N ASN A 7 11.62 2.30 -17.42
CA ASN A 7 11.29 1.71 -18.72
C ASN A 7 10.02 0.83 -18.70
N TYR A 8 9.30 0.83 -17.59
CA TYR A 8 8.05 0.08 -17.46
C TYR A 8 6.93 0.70 -18.30
N ASN A 9 6.31 -0.11 -19.16
CA ASN A 9 5.11 0.27 -19.90
C ASN A 9 3.87 -0.39 -19.27
N GLY A 10 3.03 0.39 -18.60
CA GLY A 10 1.82 -0.09 -17.92
C GLY A 10 1.50 0.66 -16.63
N ILE A 11 0.55 0.14 -15.85
CA ILE A 11 0.20 0.69 -14.54
C ILE A 11 1.30 0.36 -13.53
N HIS A 12 2.06 1.37 -13.10
CA HIS A 12 3.20 1.17 -12.22
C HIS A 12 2.78 0.90 -10.76
N HIS A 13 1.75 1.60 -10.26
CA HIS A 13 0.98 1.27 -9.05
C HIS A 13 -0.29 2.12 -8.97
N PHE A 14 -1.24 1.72 -8.13
CA PHE A 14 -2.47 2.47 -7.83
C PHE A 14 -2.92 2.22 -6.38
N GLY A 15 -3.85 3.02 -5.86
CA GLY A 15 -4.26 2.96 -4.46
C GLY A 15 -5.76 2.88 -4.25
N PHE A 16 -6.16 2.25 -3.15
CA PHE A 16 -7.52 2.27 -2.62
C PHE A 16 -7.53 2.89 -1.22
N GLU A 17 -8.42 3.85 -1.03
CA GLU A 17 -8.82 4.26 0.31
C GLU A 17 -9.84 3.26 0.85
N VAL A 18 -9.63 2.78 2.08
CA VAL A 18 -10.45 1.74 2.71
C VAL A 18 -10.87 2.14 4.11
N ASP A 19 -12.09 1.80 4.50
CA ASP A 19 -12.61 2.13 5.83
C ASP A 19 -11.90 1.38 6.96
N ASP A 20 -11.46 0.14 6.71
CA ASP A 20 -10.75 -0.69 7.69
C ASP A 20 -9.58 -1.45 7.03
N LEU A 21 -8.36 -1.16 7.49
CA LEU A 21 -7.14 -1.79 6.99
C LEU A 21 -7.01 -3.26 7.38
N ASN A 22 -7.49 -3.65 8.55
CA ASN A 22 -7.43 -5.04 9.00
C ASN A 22 -8.39 -5.90 8.19
N GLU A 23 -9.62 -5.42 7.98
CA GLU A 23 -10.59 -6.14 7.15
C GLU A 23 -10.09 -6.28 5.70
N ALA A 24 -9.60 -5.18 5.11
CA ALA A 24 -9.02 -5.22 3.77
C ALA A 24 -7.83 -6.18 3.67
N SER A 25 -6.94 -6.17 4.67
CA SER A 25 -5.78 -7.08 4.72
C SER A 25 -6.19 -8.54 4.81
N GLN A 26 -7.18 -8.89 5.65
CA GLN A 26 -7.69 -10.26 5.76
C GLN A 26 -8.28 -10.76 4.43
N ARG A 27 -9.02 -9.90 3.72
CA ARG A 27 -9.56 -10.23 2.39
C ARG A 27 -8.44 -10.48 1.37
N LEU A 28 -7.38 -9.68 1.41
CA LEU A 28 -6.21 -9.83 0.53
C LEU A 28 -5.41 -11.10 0.83
N GLU A 29 -5.24 -11.44 2.11
CA GLU A 29 -4.61 -12.68 2.54
C GLU A 29 -5.42 -13.91 2.12
N ALA A 30 -6.76 -13.85 2.22
CA ALA A 30 -7.65 -14.93 1.80
C ALA A 30 -7.55 -15.27 0.30
N VAL A 31 -7.20 -14.28 -0.53
CA VAL A 31 -6.95 -14.46 -1.97
C VAL A 31 -5.47 -14.62 -2.32
N GLN A 32 -4.61 -14.79 -1.30
CA GLN A 32 -3.17 -15.00 -1.45
C GLN A 32 -2.45 -13.85 -2.18
N ALA A 33 -2.93 -12.61 -2.01
CA ALA A 33 -2.22 -11.44 -2.51
C ALA A 33 -0.84 -11.31 -1.86
N LYS A 34 0.16 -10.89 -2.63
CA LYS A 34 1.54 -10.80 -2.14
C LYS A 34 1.74 -9.49 -1.38
N ARG A 35 1.94 -9.58 -0.06
CA ARG A 35 2.28 -8.41 0.76
C ARG A 35 3.73 -7.97 0.50
N LEU A 36 3.94 -6.70 0.17
CA LEU A 36 5.25 -6.15 -0.20
C LEU A 36 5.93 -5.35 0.93
N THR A 37 5.15 -4.82 1.88
CA THR A 37 5.68 -4.04 3.02
C THR A 37 6.07 -4.89 4.24
N GLN A 38 6.17 -6.22 4.14
CA GLN A 38 6.90 -7.02 5.12
C GLN A 38 8.42 -6.78 4.97
N LYS A 39 8.90 -5.61 5.40
CA LYS A 39 10.31 -5.42 5.72
C LYS A 39 10.39 -5.31 7.24
N ASP A 40 11.17 -6.19 7.86
CA ASP A 40 11.47 -6.15 9.29
C ASP A 40 11.88 -4.71 9.67
N GLY A 41 11.08 -4.10 10.56
CA GLY A 41 11.29 -2.72 11.03
C GLY A 41 10.50 -1.62 10.33
N LEU A 42 9.61 -1.94 9.38
CA LEU A 42 8.60 -1.00 8.88
C LEU A 42 7.24 -1.11 9.60
N ASP A 43 7.15 -1.96 10.62
CA ASP A 43 6.12 -1.92 11.67
C ASP A 43 6.37 -0.75 12.64
N VAL A 44 6.78 0.42 12.11
CA VAL A 44 6.81 1.64 12.92
C VAL A 44 5.38 2.10 13.03
N ALA A 45 4.71 1.46 14.00
CA ALA A 45 3.56 1.95 14.72
C ALA A 45 3.54 3.48 14.72
N MET A 46 2.42 4.03 14.24
CA MET A 46 1.63 5.01 14.98
C MET A 46 2.44 5.84 16.01
N ALA A 47 3.46 6.57 15.55
CA ALA A 47 4.15 7.52 16.40
C ALA A 47 3.16 8.69 16.58
N PRO A 48 2.69 8.96 17.80
CA PRO A 48 1.72 10.02 18.02
C PRO A 48 2.35 11.34 17.60
N GLY A 49 1.74 12.02 16.61
CA GLY A 49 2.21 13.30 16.10
C GLY A 49 2.83 13.30 14.69
N ARG A 50 2.87 12.16 13.99
CA ARG A 50 3.11 12.17 12.53
C ARG A 50 1.85 11.72 11.80
N HIS A 51 1.13 12.68 11.22
CA HIS A 51 0.14 12.46 10.16
C HIS A 51 0.88 11.92 8.92
N ARG A 52 1.39 10.69 9.00
CA ARG A 52 2.09 10.07 7.88
C ARG A 52 1.13 9.04 7.31
N ASN A 53 0.71 9.28 6.08
CA ASN A 53 -0.17 8.41 5.30
C ASN A 53 0.29 6.96 5.51
N PHE A 54 -0.47 6.20 6.28
CA PHE A 54 -0.13 4.81 6.56
C PHE A 54 -0.70 3.99 5.40
N GLU A 55 0.22 3.39 4.64
CA GLU A 55 -0.07 2.63 3.44
C GLU A 55 0.47 1.21 3.60
N MET A 56 -0.36 0.20 3.31
CA MET A 56 0.11 -1.17 3.14
C MET A 56 0.20 -1.49 1.65
N LYS A 57 1.35 -1.96 1.18
CA LYS A 57 1.58 -2.27 -0.24
C LYS A 57 1.46 -3.77 -0.50
N TRP A 58 0.80 -4.09 -1.59
CA TRP A 58 0.48 -5.42 -2.06
C TRP A 58 0.81 -5.54 -3.55
N ALA A 59 0.93 -6.77 -4.05
CA ALA A 59 0.98 -7.06 -5.48
C ALA A 59 -0.11 -8.07 -5.83
N GLY A 60 -0.80 -7.78 -6.94
CA GLY A 60 -1.77 -8.69 -7.55
C GLY A 60 -1.08 -9.78 -8.38
N PRO A 61 -1.87 -10.67 -9.03
CA PRO A 61 -1.36 -11.77 -9.84
C PRO A 61 -0.44 -11.34 -10.99
N ASP A 62 -0.70 -10.16 -11.58
CA ASP A 62 0.10 -9.59 -12.68
C ASP A 62 1.30 -8.75 -12.19
N GLU A 63 1.67 -8.89 -10.91
CA GLU A 63 2.72 -8.12 -10.23
C GLU A 63 2.50 -6.60 -10.17
N VAL A 64 1.34 -6.11 -10.61
CA VAL A 64 0.97 -4.71 -10.42
C VAL A 64 0.85 -4.42 -8.94
N VAL A 65 1.60 -3.40 -8.50
CA VAL A 65 1.64 -2.96 -7.12
C VAL A 65 0.40 -2.12 -6.82
N PHE A 66 -0.22 -2.34 -5.67
CA PHE A 66 -1.25 -1.46 -5.17
C PHE A 66 -1.12 -1.21 -3.67
N ASP A 67 -1.64 -0.08 -3.20
CA ASP A 67 -1.71 0.25 -1.78
C ASP A 67 -3.14 0.31 -1.27
N ILE A 68 -3.30 -0.01 0.01
CA ILE A 68 -4.48 0.30 0.79
C ILE A 68 -4.11 1.32 1.88
N SER A 69 -4.95 2.33 2.05
CA SER A 69 -4.78 3.34 3.10
C SER A 69 -6.12 3.66 3.76
N HIS A 70 -6.12 3.83 5.09
CA HIS A 70 -7.30 4.31 5.82
C HIS A 70 -7.46 5.83 5.76
N THR A 71 -6.35 6.55 5.62
CA THR A 71 -6.31 8.02 5.68
C THR A 71 -6.28 8.65 4.29
N GLY A 72 -6.30 7.83 3.23
CA GLY A 72 -6.08 8.27 1.87
C GLY A 72 -4.74 8.98 1.68
N TRP A 73 -4.70 9.85 0.66
CA TRP A 73 -3.54 10.68 0.32
C TRP A 73 -3.94 12.14 0.37
N GLN A 74 -3.18 12.97 1.09
CA GLN A 74 -3.31 14.42 0.99
C GLN A 74 -2.96 14.87 -0.43
N THR A 75 -3.92 15.49 -1.12
CA THR A 75 -3.78 15.92 -2.52
C THR A 75 -3.75 17.44 -2.69
N LEU A 76 -3.95 18.21 -1.61
CA LEU A 76 -3.87 19.67 -1.63
C LEU A 76 -2.55 20.15 -1.01
N PRO A 77 -1.88 21.16 -1.59
CA PRO A 77 -0.88 21.94 -0.86
C PRO A 77 -1.58 22.71 0.27
N GLU A 78 -0.93 22.80 1.44
CA GLU A 78 -1.33 23.76 2.50
C GLU A 78 -1.35 25.20 1.98
#